data_AF-A0A674NBN6-F1
#
_entry.id   AF-A0A674NBN6-F1
#
_cell.length_a   1.000
_cell.length_b   1.000
_cell.length_c   1.000
_cell.angle_alpha   90.00
_cell.angle_beta   90.00
_cell.angle_gamma   90.00
#
_symmetry.space_group_name_H-M   'P 1'
#
loop_
_entity.id
_entity.type
_entity.pdbx_description
1 polymer ?
#
loop_
_entity_poly.entity_id
_entity_poly.type
_entity_poly.pdbx_seq_one_letter_code
_entity_poly.pdbx_strand_id
1 'polypeptide(L)'
;RLMSVANAKHTLFIERFCMTGGNSPVGYLKAYHTNLYLSADPVKVREALEEGIAAATMFTPEKMTEVSKTQLRVAFDGDAVLFSDESERIFKAHGLDKFFEHEKAHENKPLDHGPLKGFLEALGKLQKRFYDKGQRLDCPIRTYLVTARSAASSGTRALKTLRSWGLEIDEALFLAGAPKGPMLEKIRPHIFFDDQMFHVERAAEMGTVACHVPYGIAQRKGAEAKQKKL
;
A
#
# COMPACT_ATOMS: atom_id res chain seq x y z
N ARG A 1 0.52 30.73 2.23
CA ARG A 1 -0.59 30.21 3.08
C ARG A 1 0.05 29.28 4.11
N LEU A 2 0.25 29.74 5.35
CA LEU A 2 0.86 28.93 6.41
C LEU A 2 -0.01 27.70 6.66
N MET A 3 0.56 26.51 6.52
CA MET A 3 -0.10 25.28 6.94
C MET A 3 -0.07 25.25 8.48
N SER A 4 -1.24 25.11 9.09
CA SER A 4 -1.28 24.64 10.47
C SER A 4 -0.74 23.21 10.45
N VAL A 5 0.37 22.99 11.15
CA VAL A 5 0.68 21.64 11.63
C VAL A 5 -0.47 21.32 12.57
N ALA A 6 -1.43 20.51 12.10
CA ALA A 6 -2.70 20.24 12.79
C ALA A 6 -2.44 19.43 14.06
N ASN A 7 -1.94 20.10 15.10
CA ASN A 7 -1.55 19.49 16.35
C ASN A 7 -2.53 19.81 17.49
N ALA A 8 -3.40 20.81 17.29
CA ALA A 8 -4.31 21.32 18.31
C ALA A 8 -5.39 20.31 18.78
N LYS A 9 -5.61 19.21 18.04
CA LYS A 9 -6.70 18.27 18.31
C LYS A 9 -6.27 16.91 18.88
N HIS A 10 -4.99 16.52 18.71
CA HIS A 10 -4.53 15.16 19.01
C HIS A 10 -3.24 15.09 19.85
N THR A 11 -2.71 16.23 20.32
CA THR A 11 -1.51 16.32 21.18
C THR A 11 -0.36 15.42 20.68
N LEU A 12 -0.09 15.46 19.38
CA LEU A 12 0.98 14.67 18.77
C LEU A 12 2.31 15.40 18.99
N PHE A 13 3.33 14.70 19.44
CA PHE A 13 4.65 15.30 19.60
C PHE A 13 5.37 15.33 18.25
N ILE A 14 5.30 16.47 17.54
CA ILE A 14 5.95 16.68 16.25
C ILE A 14 7.18 17.57 16.46
N GLU A 15 8.36 16.96 16.54
CA GLU A 15 9.63 17.69 16.76
C GLU A 15 10.27 18.22 15.49
N ARG A 16 10.03 17.55 14.35
CA ARG A 16 10.70 17.83 13.08
C ARG A 16 9.68 18.22 12.03
N PHE A 17 9.92 19.34 11.38
CA PHE A 17 9.18 19.75 10.19
C PHE A 17 10.16 20.35 9.17
N CYS A 18 9.82 20.22 7.89
CA CYS A 18 10.60 20.78 6.79
C CYS A 18 9.66 21.56 5.88
N MET A 19 10.07 22.76 5.48
CA MET A 19 9.37 23.58 4.50
C MET A 19 10.31 23.85 3.33
N THR A 20 9.85 23.58 2.10
CA THR A 20 10.63 23.82 0.89
C THR A 20 9.94 24.87 0.02
N GLY A 21 10.74 25.72 -0.65
CA GLY A 21 10.27 26.83 -1.49
C GLY A 21 10.02 26.45 -2.95
N GLY A 22 9.53 25.25 -3.24
CA GLY A 22 9.21 24.78 -4.59
C GLY A 22 10.15 23.71 -5.16
N ASN A 23 11.32 23.49 -4.56
CA ASN A 23 12.19 22.36 -4.91
C ASN A 23 11.58 21.03 -4.43
N SER A 24 11.89 19.94 -5.15
CA SER A 24 11.44 18.60 -4.80
C SER A 24 11.85 18.22 -3.36
N PRO A 25 10.91 17.72 -2.52
CA PRO A 25 11.21 17.36 -1.15
C PRO A 25 12.02 16.05 -1.02
N VAL A 26 12.20 15.30 -2.12
CA VAL A 26 12.70 13.93 -2.11
C VAL A 26 14.09 13.79 -1.47
N GLY A 27 15.00 14.74 -1.71
CA GLY A 27 16.32 14.73 -1.07
C GLY A 27 16.24 14.76 0.46
N TYR A 28 15.29 15.51 1.02
CA TYR A 28 15.05 15.54 2.46
C TYR A 28 14.40 14.25 2.95
N LEU A 29 13.45 13.69 2.20
CA LEU A 29 12.81 12.41 2.55
C LEU A 29 13.86 11.30 2.71
N LYS A 30 14.84 11.26 1.81
CA LYS A 30 15.98 10.33 1.84
C LYS A 30 16.86 10.56 3.07
N ALA A 31 17.22 11.82 3.34
CA ALA A 31 18.02 12.19 4.51
C ALA A 31 17.32 11.87 5.85
N TYR A 32 15.99 11.96 5.89
CA TYR A 32 15.20 11.60 7.07
C TYR A 32 14.92 10.10 7.19
N HIS A 33 15.40 9.26 6.28
CA HIS A 33 15.09 7.83 6.22
C HIS A 33 13.57 7.57 6.25
N THR A 34 12.83 8.36 5.47
CA THR A 34 11.36 8.32 5.48
C THR A 34 10.84 6.93 5.08
N ASN A 35 10.02 6.32 5.93
CA ASN A 35 9.43 5.01 5.66
C ASN A 35 8.16 5.08 4.79
N LEU A 36 7.48 6.22 4.73
CA LEU A 36 6.31 6.44 3.89
C LEU A 36 6.15 7.94 3.56
N TYR A 37 5.97 8.26 2.29
CA TYR A 37 5.63 9.60 1.81
C TYR A 37 4.24 9.62 1.16
N LEU A 38 3.33 10.43 1.70
CA LEU A 38 1.99 10.64 1.15
C LEU A 38 1.86 12.07 0.64
N SER A 39 1.28 12.23 -0.54
CA SER A 39 1.06 13.53 -1.17
C SER A 39 -0.19 13.52 -2.02
N ALA A 40 -0.85 14.67 -2.18
CA ALA A 40 -1.88 14.84 -3.20
C ALA A 40 -1.29 15.08 -4.60
N ASP A 41 0.03 15.30 -4.70
CA ASP A 41 0.74 15.54 -5.96
C ASP A 41 1.36 14.25 -6.50
N PRO A 42 0.82 13.67 -7.59
CA PRO A 42 1.30 12.41 -8.14
C PRO A 42 2.68 12.50 -8.81
N VAL A 43 3.15 13.71 -9.17
CA VAL A 43 4.50 13.89 -9.73
C VAL A 43 5.53 13.67 -8.63
N LYS A 44 5.36 14.32 -7.48
CA LYS A 44 6.26 14.14 -6.32
C LYS A 44 6.27 12.71 -5.78
N VAL A 45 5.12 12.02 -5.85
CA VAL A 45 5.03 10.61 -5.47
C VAL A 45 5.90 9.74 -6.36
N ARG A 46 5.86 9.95 -7.68
CA ARG A 46 6.73 9.21 -8.62
C ARG A 46 8.21 9.49 -8.38
N GLU A 47 8.59 10.76 -8.20
CA GLU A 47 9.98 11.12 -7.88
C GLU A 47 10.47 10.42 -6.60
N ALA A 48 9.62 10.32 -5.57
CA ALA A 48 9.97 9.61 -4.33
C ALA A 48 10.14 8.09 -4.55
N LEU A 49 9.25 7.47 -5.34
CA LEU A 49 9.34 6.05 -5.68
C LEU A 49 10.61 5.73 -6.49
N GLU A 50 10.99 6.59 -7.43
CA GLU A 50 12.21 6.45 -8.23
C GLU A 50 13.48 6.48 -7.37
N GLU A 51 13.45 7.24 -6.25
CA GLU A 51 14.52 7.28 -5.26
C GLU A 51 14.43 6.15 -4.20
N GLY A 52 13.54 5.18 -4.39
CA GLY A 52 13.39 4.02 -3.51
C GLY A 52 12.65 4.32 -2.20
N ILE A 53 11.91 5.43 -2.14
CA ILE A 53 11.09 5.80 -0.98
C ILE A 53 9.67 5.32 -1.21
N ALA A 54 9.13 4.54 -0.26
CA ALA A 54 7.74 4.10 -0.32
C ALA A 54 6.82 5.33 -0.34
N ALA A 55 6.03 5.48 -1.41
CA ALA A 55 5.18 6.64 -1.57
C ALA A 55 3.87 6.31 -2.28
N ALA A 56 2.85 7.14 -2.02
CA ALA A 56 1.54 7.02 -2.65
C ALA A 56 0.83 8.36 -2.78
N THR A 57 0.00 8.48 -3.82
CA THR A 57 -0.88 9.64 -4.03
C THR A 57 -2.14 9.46 -3.21
N MET A 58 -2.41 10.37 -2.27
CA MET A 58 -3.50 10.23 -1.32
C MET A 58 -4.80 10.88 -1.84
N PHE A 59 -5.88 10.14 -1.78
CA PHE A 59 -7.24 10.56 -2.10
C PHE A 59 -8.08 10.51 -0.82
N THR A 60 -8.42 11.69 -0.33
CA THR A 60 -9.27 11.85 0.85
C THR A 60 -10.72 12.06 0.38
N PRO A 61 -11.67 11.22 0.80
CA PRO A 61 -13.06 11.38 0.41
C PRO A 61 -13.72 12.58 1.12
N GLU A 62 -14.72 13.18 0.49
CA GLU A 62 -15.46 14.32 1.08
C GLU A 62 -16.14 13.93 2.40
N LYS A 63 -16.66 12.69 2.47
CA LYS A 63 -17.25 12.11 3.66
C LYS A 63 -16.49 10.86 4.05
N MET A 64 -15.73 10.94 5.15
CA MET A 64 -15.00 9.81 5.70
C MET A 64 -15.90 8.91 6.55
N THR A 65 -15.75 7.60 6.37
CA THR A 65 -16.34 6.59 7.25
C THR A 65 -15.66 6.64 8.62
N GLU A 66 -16.42 6.38 9.70
CA GLU A 66 -15.83 6.31 11.04
C GLU A 66 -14.89 5.10 11.15
N VAL A 67 -13.64 5.35 11.52
CA VAL A 67 -12.61 4.35 11.74
C VAL A 67 -12.39 4.11 13.23
N SER A 68 -11.66 3.04 13.58
CA SER A 68 -11.34 2.73 14.98
C SER A 68 -10.55 3.86 15.64
N LYS A 69 -10.92 4.25 16.87
CA LYS A 69 -10.21 5.28 17.66
C LYS A 69 -9.00 4.73 18.42
N THR A 70 -8.92 3.42 18.59
CA THR A 70 -7.92 2.74 19.43
C THR A 70 -6.92 1.92 18.63
N GLN A 71 -7.18 1.68 17.34
CA GLN A 71 -6.35 0.83 16.50
C GLN A 71 -6.19 1.42 15.10
N LEU A 72 -4.96 1.74 14.72
CA LEU A 72 -4.57 2.06 13.36
C LEU A 72 -4.72 0.82 12.47
N ARG A 73 -5.57 0.91 11.45
CA ARG A 73 -5.82 -0.15 10.47
C ARG A 73 -5.25 0.25 9.12
N VAL A 74 -4.29 -0.51 8.62
CA VAL A 74 -3.59 -0.24 7.36
C VAL A 74 -3.86 -1.39 6.41
N ALA A 75 -4.52 -1.11 5.28
CA ALA A 75 -4.83 -2.11 4.27
C ALA A 75 -3.96 -1.92 3.02
N PHE A 76 -3.49 -3.03 2.46
CA PHE A 76 -2.63 -3.06 1.28
C PHE A 76 -3.20 -4.01 0.23
N ASP A 77 -3.13 -3.64 -1.03
CA ASP A 77 -3.05 -4.64 -2.08
C ASP A 77 -1.72 -5.42 -2.02
N GLY A 78 -1.69 -6.57 -2.67
CA GLY A 78 -0.50 -7.40 -2.82
C GLY A 78 0.39 -6.94 -3.96
N ASP A 79 0.03 -7.33 -5.19
CA ASP A 79 0.85 -7.12 -6.39
C ASP A 79 1.01 -5.63 -6.69
N ALA A 80 2.18 -5.24 -7.20
CA ALA A 80 2.57 -3.85 -7.46
C ALA A 80 2.50 -2.87 -6.26
N VAL A 81 2.23 -3.37 -5.04
CA VAL A 81 2.21 -2.61 -3.79
C VAL A 81 3.21 -3.20 -2.79
N LEU A 82 2.94 -4.41 -2.29
CA LEU A 82 3.83 -5.15 -1.39
C LEU A 82 4.78 -6.07 -2.16
N PHE A 83 4.30 -6.66 -3.25
CA PHE A 83 5.06 -7.50 -4.17
C PHE A 83 5.36 -6.74 -5.46
N SER A 84 6.31 -7.23 -6.24
CA SER A 84 6.59 -6.70 -7.58
C SER A 84 5.39 -6.92 -8.52
N ASP A 85 5.49 -6.39 -9.75
CA ASP A 85 4.46 -6.58 -10.79
C ASP A 85 4.69 -7.86 -11.63
N GLU A 86 5.56 -8.77 -11.18
CA GLU A 86 5.90 -10.02 -11.87
C GLU A 86 4.65 -10.81 -12.28
N SER A 87 3.78 -11.10 -11.31
CA SER A 87 2.60 -11.93 -11.56
C SER A 87 1.56 -11.20 -12.42
N GLU A 88 1.44 -9.86 -12.30
CA GLU A 88 0.56 -9.07 -13.16
C GLU A 88 1.04 -9.11 -14.64
N ARG A 89 2.36 -9.02 -14.86
CA ARG A 89 2.95 -9.13 -16.21
C ARG A 89 2.60 -10.45 -16.88
N ILE A 90 2.68 -11.55 -16.13
CA ILE A 90 2.37 -12.89 -16.65
C ILE A 90 0.89 -12.99 -16.98
N PHE A 91 0.00 -12.52 -16.09
CA PHE A 91 -1.44 -12.51 -16.34
C PHE A 91 -1.80 -11.69 -17.59
N LYS A 92 -1.25 -10.49 -17.74
CA LYS A 92 -1.51 -9.62 -18.90
C LYS A 92 -0.95 -10.19 -20.21
N ALA A 93 0.18 -10.88 -20.17
CA ALA A 93 0.83 -11.42 -21.36
C ALA A 93 0.25 -12.78 -21.80
N HIS A 94 -0.14 -13.62 -20.85
CA HIS A 94 -0.42 -15.04 -21.11
C HIS A 94 -1.78 -15.52 -20.58
N GLY A 95 -2.56 -14.65 -19.95
CA GLY A 95 -3.88 -14.98 -19.42
C GLY A 95 -3.84 -15.74 -18.10
N LEU A 96 -5.04 -16.13 -17.65
CA LEU A 96 -5.26 -16.64 -16.30
C LEU A 96 -4.68 -18.05 -16.08
N ASP A 97 -4.78 -18.94 -17.06
CA ASP A 97 -4.28 -20.32 -16.93
C ASP A 97 -2.76 -20.35 -16.74
N LYS A 98 -2.05 -19.57 -17.57
CA LYS A 98 -0.59 -19.44 -17.49
C LYS A 98 -0.13 -18.75 -16.21
N PHE A 99 -0.91 -17.80 -15.70
CA PHE A 99 -0.69 -17.22 -14.38
C PHE A 99 -0.77 -18.29 -13.29
N PHE A 100 -1.80 -19.14 -13.28
CA PHE A 100 -1.93 -20.20 -12.25
C PHE A 100 -0.83 -21.26 -12.36
N GLU A 101 -0.49 -21.70 -13.57
CA GLU A 101 0.64 -22.61 -13.78
C GLU A 101 1.95 -22.03 -13.24
N HIS A 102 2.19 -20.74 -13.53
CA HIS A 102 3.37 -20.04 -13.06
C HIS A 102 3.43 -19.92 -11.54
N GLU A 103 2.33 -19.50 -10.91
CA GLU A 103 2.25 -19.36 -9.45
C GLU A 103 2.43 -20.71 -8.73
N LYS A 104 1.87 -21.79 -9.30
CA LYS A 104 2.05 -23.15 -8.78
C LYS A 104 3.49 -23.63 -8.92
N ALA A 105 4.11 -23.42 -10.08
CA ALA A 105 5.50 -23.81 -10.32
C ALA A 105 6.49 -23.05 -9.43
N HIS A 106 6.17 -21.80 -9.08
CA HIS A 106 7.01 -20.92 -8.27
C HIS A 106 6.53 -20.78 -6.82
N GLU A 107 5.65 -21.65 -6.34
CA GLU A 107 5.00 -21.49 -5.02
C GLU A 107 6.02 -21.31 -3.86
N ASN A 108 7.17 -21.97 -3.95
CA ASN A 108 8.25 -21.89 -2.95
C ASN A 108 9.33 -20.85 -3.27
N LYS A 109 9.23 -20.15 -4.40
CA LYS A 109 10.11 -19.04 -4.76
C LYS A 109 9.43 -17.74 -4.32
N PRO A 110 10.01 -16.96 -3.39
CA PRO A 110 9.43 -15.67 -2.99
C PRO A 110 9.16 -14.76 -4.19
N LEU A 111 8.12 -13.95 -4.10
CA LEU A 111 7.91 -12.83 -5.03
C LEU A 111 8.97 -11.76 -4.74
N ASP A 112 9.38 -11.03 -5.78
CA ASP A 112 10.16 -9.82 -5.60
C ASP A 112 9.35 -8.76 -4.85
N HIS A 113 10.04 -7.78 -4.28
CA HIS A 113 9.41 -6.78 -3.44
C HIS A 113 8.79 -5.64 -4.24
N GLY A 114 7.64 -5.17 -3.76
CA GLY A 114 7.01 -3.94 -4.20
C GLY A 114 7.52 -2.73 -3.42
N PRO A 115 7.14 -1.52 -3.84
CA PRO A 115 7.63 -0.28 -3.27
C PRO A 115 7.26 -0.08 -1.79
N LEU A 116 6.16 -0.68 -1.32
CA LEU A 116 5.67 -0.49 0.06
C LEU A 116 6.17 -1.57 1.04
N LYS A 117 7.01 -2.53 0.62
CA LYS A 117 7.59 -3.53 1.53
C LYS A 117 8.29 -2.89 2.72
N GLY A 118 9.12 -1.87 2.50
CA GLY A 118 9.86 -1.19 3.57
C GLY A 118 8.94 -0.49 4.59
N PHE A 119 7.77 0.01 4.15
CA PHE A 119 6.77 0.55 5.04
C PHE A 119 6.10 -0.55 5.89
N LEU A 120 5.74 -1.68 5.28
CA LEU A 120 5.21 -2.83 6.01
C LEU A 120 6.23 -3.37 7.03
N GLU A 121 7.52 -3.40 6.70
CA GLU A 121 8.60 -3.75 7.64
C GLU A 121 8.66 -2.80 8.83
N ALA A 122 8.47 -1.49 8.61
CA ALA A 122 8.43 -0.51 9.68
C ALA A 122 7.22 -0.75 10.61
N LEU A 123 6.04 -1.03 10.06
CA LEU A 123 4.86 -1.41 10.83
C LEU A 123 5.11 -2.70 11.62
N GLY A 124 5.65 -3.74 10.98
CA GLY A 124 5.95 -5.02 11.61
C GLY A 124 6.93 -4.89 12.78
N LYS A 125 7.96 -4.04 12.65
CA LYS A 125 8.88 -3.72 13.75
C LYS A 125 8.17 -3.06 14.94
N LEU A 126 7.18 -2.21 14.69
CA LEU A 126 6.37 -1.59 15.75
C LEU A 126 5.45 -2.63 16.40
N GLN A 127 4.75 -3.43 15.61
CA GLN A 127 3.87 -4.50 16.09
C GLN A 127 4.63 -5.50 16.98
N LYS A 128 5.84 -5.89 16.57
CA LYS A 128 6.69 -6.82 17.32
C LYS A 128 6.96 -6.36 18.76
N ARG A 129 7.07 -5.06 19.03
CA ARG A 129 7.27 -4.52 20.39
C ARG A 129 6.09 -4.82 21.33
N PHE A 130 4.88 -5.00 20.80
CA PHE A 130 3.71 -5.43 21.55
C PHE A 130 3.63 -6.96 21.64
N TYR A 131 3.99 -7.64 20.55
CA TYR A 131 3.94 -9.11 20.50
C TYR A 131 4.93 -9.74 21.48
N ASP A 132 6.14 -9.20 21.58
CA ASP A 132 7.18 -9.65 22.52
C ASP A 132 6.75 -9.48 24.00
N LYS A 133 5.73 -8.66 24.27
CA LYS A 133 5.11 -8.47 25.59
C LYS A 133 3.85 -9.32 25.79
N GLY A 134 3.52 -10.20 24.85
CA GLY A 134 2.27 -10.98 24.87
C GLY A 134 1.02 -10.17 24.53
N GLN A 135 1.15 -8.92 24.09
CA GLN A 135 0.04 -7.99 23.83
C GLN A 135 -0.37 -7.98 22.35
N ARG A 136 -0.38 -9.15 21.69
CA ARG A 136 -0.68 -9.24 20.26
C ARG A 136 -2.09 -8.76 19.93
N LEU A 137 -3.07 -9.13 20.76
CA LEU A 137 -4.47 -8.75 20.55
C LEU A 137 -4.73 -7.26 20.86
N ASP A 138 -3.94 -6.68 21.77
CA ASP A 138 -4.04 -5.27 22.16
C ASP A 138 -3.13 -4.35 21.33
N CYS A 139 -2.48 -4.89 20.29
CA CYS A 139 -1.61 -4.12 19.42
C CYS A 139 -2.40 -2.99 18.73
N PRO A 140 -1.97 -1.72 18.87
CA PRO A 140 -2.68 -0.57 18.30
C PRO A 140 -2.51 -0.45 16.79
N ILE A 141 -1.78 -1.36 16.15
CA ILE A 141 -1.56 -1.40 14.70
C ILE A 141 -2.05 -2.76 14.20
N ARG A 142 -2.89 -2.73 13.18
CA ARG A 142 -3.41 -3.93 12.52
C ARG A 142 -3.27 -3.79 11.01
N THR A 143 -2.66 -4.78 10.39
CA THR A 143 -2.35 -4.79 8.95
C THR A 143 -3.23 -5.77 8.20
N TYR A 144 -3.65 -5.38 7.00
CA TYR A 144 -4.54 -6.16 6.14
C TYR A 144 -3.94 -6.32 4.75
N LEU A 145 -3.91 -7.55 4.24
CA LEU A 145 -3.71 -7.83 2.82
C LEU A 145 -5.09 -7.99 2.17
N VAL A 146 -5.44 -7.15 1.20
CA VAL A 146 -6.70 -7.20 0.45
C VAL A 146 -6.37 -7.35 -1.03
N THR A 147 -6.33 -8.60 -1.49
CA THR A 147 -5.78 -8.94 -2.81
C THR A 147 -6.78 -9.64 -3.71
N ALA A 148 -6.69 -9.37 -5.02
CA ALA A 148 -7.45 -10.09 -6.03
C ALA A 148 -6.99 -11.54 -6.22
N ARG A 149 -5.84 -11.93 -5.68
CA ARG A 149 -5.34 -13.32 -5.70
C ARG A 149 -6.36 -14.28 -5.09
N SER A 150 -6.46 -15.47 -5.66
CA SER A 150 -7.24 -16.58 -5.11
C SER A 150 -6.40 -17.35 -4.08
N ALA A 151 -7.01 -17.66 -2.92
CA ALA A 151 -6.40 -18.48 -1.89
C ALA A 151 -6.06 -19.90 -2.40
N ALA A 152 -6.86 -20.43 -3.32
CA ALA A 152 -6.72 -21.81 -3.80
C ALA A 152 -5.54 -22.00 -4.79
N SER A 153 -5.10 -20.95 -5.47
CA SER A 153 -4.16 -21.08 -6.59
C SER A 153 -2.96 -20.14 -6.56
N SER A 154 -3.09 -18.95 -5.99
CA SER A 154 -2.07 -17.89 -6.08
C SER A 154 -1.73 -17.24 -4.72
N GLY A 155 -2.53 -17.51 -3.70
CA GLY A 155 -2.35 -16.94 -2.37
C GLY A 155 -1.20 -17.56 -1.58
N THR A 156 -0.93 -18.85 -1.79
CA THR A 156 0.12 -19.58 -1.07
C THR A 156 1.50 -18.95 -1.25
N ARG A 157 1.88 -18.61 -2.49
CA ARG A 157 3.17 -17.95 -2.79
C ARG A 157 3.28 -16.58 -2.10
N ALA A 158 2.20 -15.80 -2.10
CA ALA A 158 2.16 -14.49 -1.44
C ALA A 158 2.35 -14.61 0.09
N LEU A 159 1.65 -15.55 0.75
CA LEU A 159 1.81 -15.80 2.18
C LEU A 159 3.21 -16.33 2.54
N LYS A 160 3.75 -17.26 1.74
CA LYS A 160 5.12 -17.76 1.90
C LYS A 160 6.16 -16.65 1.74
N THR A 161 5.92 -15.73 0.80
CA THR A 161 6.78 -14.55 0.58
C THR A 161 6.80 -13.66 1.83
N LEU A 162 5.64 -13.26 2.34
CA LEU A 162 5.54 -12.44 3.57
C LEU A 162 6.25 -13.11 4.75
N ARG A 163 6.02 -14.41 4.94
CA ARG A 163 6.70 -15.19 5.99
C ARG A 163 8.22 -15.21 5.80
N SER A 164 8.71 -15.37 4.57
CA SER A 164 10.16 -15.37 4.29
C SER A 164 10.82 -14.02 4.60
N TRP A 165 10.06 -12.92 4.53
CA TRP A 165 10.49 -11.59 4.94
C TRP A 165 10.38 -11.36 6.45
N GLY A 166 9.87 -12.34 7.21
CA GLY A 166 9.58 -12.18 8.64
C GLY A 166 8.43 -11.22 8.91
N LEU A 167 7.55 -11.00 7.93
CA LEU A 167 6.39 -10.12 8.03
C LEU A 167 5.13 -10.94 8.25
N GLU A 168 4.45 -10.65 9.34
CA GLU A 168 3.16 -11.23 9.67
C GLU A 168 2.08 -10.18 9.46
N ILE A 169 1.25 -10.38 8.43
CA ILE A 169 0.03 -9.61 8.27
C ILE A 169 -1.04 -10.19 9.21
N ASP A 170 -1.78 -9.33 9.90
CA ASP A 170 -2.80 -9.76 10.87
C ASP A 170 -3.98 -10.45 10.18
N GLU A 171 -4.42 -9.92 9.03
CA GLU A 171 -5.54 -10.46 8.27
C GLU A 171 -5.26 -10.43 6.76
N ALA A 172 -5.43 -11.57 6.08
CA ALA A 172 -5.27 -11.69 4.64
C ALA A 172 -6.58 -12.12 3.97
N LEU A 173 -7.10 -11.28 3.09
CA LEU A 173 -8.35 -11.45 2.37
C LEU A 173 -8.04 -11.68 0.89
N PHE A 174 -8.26 -12.91 0.45
CA PHE A 174 -8.07 -13.37 -0.93
C PHE A 174 -9.40 -13.36 -1.67
N LEU A 175 -9.59 -12.39 -2.57
CA LEU A 175 -10.89 -12.10 -3.15
C LEU A 175 -11.16 -12.85 -4.45
N ALA A 176 -10.16 -13.51 -5.04
CA ALA A 176 -10.29 -14.22 -6.31
C ALA A 176 -10.97 -13.37 -7.41
N GLY A 177 -10.60 -12.10 -7.49
CA GLY A 177 -11.17 -11.12 -8.43
C GLY A 177 -12.47 -10.44 -7.99
N ALA A 178 -13.06 -10.81 -6.86
CA ALA A 178 -14.22 -10.11 -6.32
C ALA A 178 -13.87 -8.65 -5.92
N PRO A 179 -14.83 -7.72 -5.97
CA PRO A 179 -14.59 -6.31 -5.61
C PRO A 179 -14.07 -6.15 -4.18
N LYS A 180 -13.11 -5.23 -3.97
CA LYS A 180 -12.53 -4.92 -2.66
C LYS A 180 -13.47 -4.14 -1.74
N GLY A 181 -14.39 -3.37 -2.31
CA GLY A 181 -15.29 -2.44 -1.60
C GLY A 181 -15.98 -3.03 -0.36
N PRO A 182 -16.71 -4.15 -0.47
CA PRO A 182 -17.39 -4.76 0.68
C PRO A 182 -16.45 -5.12 1.83
N MET A 183 -15.22 -5.55 1.52
CA MET A 183 -14.23 -5.87 2.55
C MET A 183 -13.66 -4.61 3.19
N LEU A 184 -13.41 -3.55 2.40
CA LEU A 184 -12.97 -2.26 2.93
C LEU A 184 -14.03 -1.62 3.84
N GLU A 185 -15.31 -1.76 3.51
CA GLU A 185 -16.42 -1.30 4.36
C GLU A 185 -16.48 -2.04 5.71
N LYS A 186 -16.15 -3.33 5.70
CA LYS A 186 -16.08 -4.14 6.92
C LYS A 186 -14.83 -3.83 7.76
N ILE A 187 -13.68 -3.69 7.12
CA ILE A 187 -12.39 -3.43 7.77
C ILE A 187 -12.35 -2.01 8.34
N ARG A 188 -12.94 -1.03 7.62
CA ARG A 188 -12.86 0.42 7.90
C ARG A 188 -11.40 0.84 8.16
N PRO A 189 -10.51 0.65 7.17
CA PRO A 189 -9.11 1.00 7.36
C PRO A 189 -8.95 2.51 7.44
N HIS A 190 -7.92 2.96 8.16
CA HIS A 190 -7.53 4.36 8.17
C HIS A 190 -6.95 4.79 6.83
N ILE A 191 -6.29 3.85 6.16
CA ILE A 191 -5.65 4.06 4.87
C ILE A 191 -5.60 2.74 4.10
N PHE A 192 -5.91 2.80 2.82
CA PHE A 192 -5.84 1.69 1.89
C PHE A 192 -4.90 2.01 0.73
N PHE A 193 -3.98 1.09 0.38
CA PHE A 193 -3.03 1.25 -0.71
C PHE A 193 -3.33 0.30 -1.86
N ASP A 194 -3.37 0.82 -3.08
CA ASP A 194 -3.62 0.05 -4.30
C ASP A 194 -2.89 0.68 -5.49
N ASP A 195 -2.42 -0.12 -6.44
CA ASP A 195 -1.75 0.37 -7.65
C ASP A 195 -2.74 0.74 -8.78
N GLN A 196 -3.99 0.30 -8.68
CA GLN A 196 -5.01 0.52 -9.70
C GLN A 196 -5.95 1.65 -9.28
N MET A 197 -5.99 2.71 -10.08
CA MET A 197 -6.82 3.90 -9.81
C MET A 197 -8.30 3.55 -9.64
N PHE A 198 -8.81 2.54 -10.38
CA PHE A 198 -10.18 2.08 -10.23
C PHE A 198 -10.49 1.61 -8.79
N HIS A 199 -9.59 0.88 -8.14
CA HIS A 199 -9.79 0.45 -6.76
C HIS A 199 -9.69 1.62 -5.77
N VAL A 200 -8.77 2.56 -6.03
CA VAL A 200 -8.58 3.77 -5.23
C VAL A 200 -9.83 4.67 -5.26
N GLU A 201 -10.34 4.96 -6.46
CA GLU A 201 -11.54 5.78 -6.65
C GLU A 201 -12.75 5.15 -5.96
N ARG A 202 -12.97 3.83 -6.14
CA ARG A 202 -14.09 3.12 -5.50
C ARG A 202 -13.98 3.11 -3.97
N ALA A 203 -12.79 2.92 -3.43
CA ALA A 203 -12.57 2.99 -2.00
C ALA A 203 -12.86 4.41 -1.45
N ALA A 204 -12.43 5.44 -2.17
CA ALA A 204 -12.71 6.84 -1.83
C ALA A 204 -14.23 7.15 -1.90
N GLU A 205 -14.93 6.73 -2.95
CA GLU A 205 -16.39 6.88 -3.05
C GLU A 205 -17.13 6.26 -1.85
N MET A 206 -16.59 5.16 -1.29
CA MET A 206 -17.13 4.47 -0.11
C MET A 206 -16.66 5.08 1.23
N GLY A 207 -15.99 6.22 1.21
CA GLY A 207 -15.55 6.95 2.41
C GLY A 207 -14.27 6.44 3.05
N THR A 208 -13.48 5.63 2.34
CA THR A 208 -12.14 5.18 2.79
C THR A 208 -11.06 6.10 2.23
N VAL A 209 -10.08 6.50 3.05
CA VAL A 209 -8.88 7.18 2.53
C VAL A 209 -8.07 6.16 1.72
N ALA A 210 -7.93 6.42 0.43
CA ALA A 210 -7.30 5.51 -0.51
C ALA A 210 -6.06 6.17 -1.12
N CYS A 211 -5.03 5.37 -1.36
CA CYS A 211 -3.72 5.84 -1.76
C CYS A 211 -3.26 5.06 -2.99
N HIS A 212 -3.09 5.79 -4.10
CA HIS A 212 -2.61 5.23 -5.35
C HIS A 212 -1.10 5.08 -5.34
N VAL A 213 -0.61 3.86 -5.58
CA VAL A 213 0.81 3.57 -5.74
C VAL A 213 1.10 3.49 -7.24
N PRO A 214 1.68 4.53 -7.88
CA PRO A 214 1.97 4.51 -9.31
C PRO A 214 3.21 3.66 -9.62
N TYR A 215 3.09 2.35 -9.44
CA TYR A 215 4.12 1.34 -9.70
C TYR A 215 3.58 0.24 -10.62
N GLY A 216 4.50 -0.46 -11.30
CA GLY A 216 4.18 -1.59 -12.16
C GLY A 216 3.75 -1.25 -13.59
N ILE A 217 3.59 -2.29 -14.41
CA ILE A 217 3.22 -2.17 -15.82
C ILE A 217 1.88 -1.46 -16.08
N ALA A 218 0.96 -1.48 -15.12
CA ALA A 218 -0.34 -0.80 -15.23
C ALA A 218 -0.17 0.71 -15.50
N GLN A 219 0.92 1.32 -15.02
CA GLN A 219 1.16 2.75 -15.18
C GLN A 219 1.73 3.14 -16.55
N ARG A 220 2.42 2.21 -17.23
CA ARG A 220 3.14 2.52 -18.50
C ARG A 220 2.17 2.85 -19.64
N LYS A 221 1.01 2.21 -19.69
CA LYS A 221 -0.01 2.46 -20.73
C LYS A 221 -0.67 3.85 -20.62
N GLY A 222 -0.78 4.40 -19.41
CA GLY A 222 -1.33 5.75 -19.19
C GLY A 222 -0.38 6.86 -19.69
N ALA A 223 0.93 6.63 -19.61
CA ALA A 223 1.96 7.53 -20.12
C ALA A 223 2.01 7.51 -21.66
N GLU A 224 2.01 6.32 -22.28
CA GLU A 224 2.04 6.17 -23.74
C GLU A 224 0.78 6.70 -24.42
N ALA A 225 -0.40 6.53 -23.80
CA ALA A 225 -1.67 7.06 -24.33
C ALA A 225 -1.76 8.60 -24.25
N LYS A 226 -1.09 9.24 -23.28
CA LYS A 226 -0.96 10.70 -23.21
C LYS A 226 0.02 11.24 -24.25
N GLN A 227 1.10 10.52 -24.53
CA GLN A 227 2.13 10.94 -25.49
C GLN A 227 1.70 10.82 -26.96
N LYS A 228 0.71 9.96 -27.27
CA LYS A 228 0.05 9.90 -28.59
C LYS A 228 -1.05 10.97 -28.82
N LYS A 229 -1.38 11.76 -27.80
CA LYS A 229 -2.37 12.86 -27.86
C LYS A 229 -1.75 14.26 -27.88
N LEU A 230 -0.42 14.33 -27.87
CA LEU A 230 0.40 15.53 -28.09
C LEU A 230 1.07 15.42 -29.46
#